data_AF-A0AAJ0HA12-F1
#
_entry.id   AF-A0AAJ0HA12-F1
#
_cell.length_a   1.000
_cell.length_b   1.000
_cell.length_c   1.000
_cell.angle_alpha   90.00
_cell.angle_beta   90.00
_cell.angle_gamma   90.00
#
_symmetry.space_group_name_H-M   'P 1'
#
loop_
_entity.id
_entity.type
_entity.pdbx_description
1 polymer ?
#
loop_
_entity_poly.entity_id
_entity_poly.type
_entity_poly.pdbx_seq_one_letter_code
_entity_poly.pdbx_strand_id
1 'polypeptide(L)'
;MESLARRVDQGEQPLTVLLISSLQDISEFFNTHSPSFIKKSFKKFVSQGRYTVTVTQPPESSVKLDPVMGMADDNFHPTAARNYTDTLGDLNLPSDAWSREAAKAARLDGSEFKFYWDPLHDPYMEQLNLEWYLKTRLVLEPDSGEFSRFMNTPPDFKTIVPMTKVIAYDGCAAMGTVGDDIMRALGIMDEVLPAYNTAAHQHRVFGVSKDDLGGVDGLSLGAAFKVFFLGSLLATHKYAESIIPARAVRYEVSTYPVDLDLFYAQLPYLAPWKALKAKAEALGAAGDVWGQRKAEGEADKLKAEKLNARFPKVPEVVPYELLYQEAMGGSGDDDEQVSQVSL
;
A
#
# COMPACT_ATOMS: atom_id res chain seq x y z
N MET A 1 -23.94 -5.78 -6.77
CA MET A 1 -24.56 -6.85 -5.94
C MET A 1 -25.52 -7.78 -6.70
N GLU A 2 -26.35 -7.31 -7.63
CA GLU A 2 -27.27 -8.19 -8.39
C GLU A 2 -26.57 -9.34 -9.15
N SER A 3 -25.36 -9.11 -9.67
CA SER A 3 -24.58 -10.17 -10.31
C SER A 3 -24.13 -11.27 -9.34
N LEU A 4 -23.93 -10.94 -8.05
CA LEU A 4 -23.56 -11.91 -7.02
C LEU A 4 -24.77 -12.76 -6.66
N ALA A 5 -25.91 -12.12 -6.37
CA ALA A 5 -27.17 -12.82 -6.10
C ALA A 5 -27.55 -13.79 -7.24
N ARG A 6 -27.45 -13.33 -8.49
CA ARG A 6 -27.71 -14.18 -9.66
C ARG A 6 -26.76 -15.38 -9.76
N ARG A 7 -25.46 -15.19 -9.52
CA ARG A 7 -24.48 -16.29 -9.54
C ARG A 7 -24.70 -17.28 -8.41
N VAL A 8 -25.16 -16.80 -7.26
CA VAL A 8 -25.54 -17.63 -6.12
C VAL A 8 -26.80 -18.44 -6.45
N ASP A 9 -27.81 -17.80 -7.03
CA ASP A 9 -29.07 -18.46 -7.42
C ASP A 9 -28.86 -19.50 -8.54
N GLN A 10 -27.93 -19.22 -9.45
CA GLN A 10 -27.57 -20.11 -10.56
C GLN A 10 -26.50 -21.14 -10.18
N GLY A 11 -25.83 -20.96 -9.04
CA GLY A 11 -24.67 -21.74 -8.65
C GLY A 11 -25.05 -23.03 -7.92
N GLU A 12 -24.48 -24.15 -8.36
CA GLU A 12 -24.58 -25.42 -7.62
C GLU A 12 -23.64 -25.47 -6.40
N GLN A 13 -22.66 -24.56 -6.31
CA GLN A 13 -21.62 -24.59 -5.29
C GLN A 13 -21.55 -23.29 -4.45
N PRO A 14 -21.39 -23.39 -3.13
CA PRO A 14 -21.16 -22.22 -2.26
C PRO A 14 -19.88 -21.47 -2.62
N LEU A 15 -19.92 -20.14 -2.52
CA LEU A 15 -18.84 -19.25 -2.96
C LEU A 15 -17.83 -18.92 -1.85
N THR A 16 -16.56 -18.77 -2.20
CA THR A 16 -15.57 -18.07 -1.37
C THR A 16 -15.56 -16.60 -1.76
N VAL A 17 -15.73 -15.69 -0.79
CA VAL A 17 -15.79 -14.25 -1.04
C VAL A 17 -14.48 -13.59 -0.58
N LEU A 18 -13.87 -12.80 -1.46
CA LEU A 18 -12.70 -11.98 -1.17
C LEU A 18 -13.13 -10.53 -0.93
N LEU A 19 -12.73 -9.95 0.19
CA LEU A 19 -13.04 -8.59 0.62
C LEU A 19 -11.73 -7.82 0.84
N ILE A 20 -11.42 -6.87 -0.03
CA ILE A 20 -10.14 -6.10 -0.05
C ILE A 20 -10.41 -4.59 -0.08
N SER A 21 -11.54 -4.19 0.47
CA SER A 21 -12.01 -2.81 0.50
C SER A 21 -13.09 -2.69 1.58
N SER A 22 -13.77 -1.55 1.63
CA SER A 22 -14.89 -1.28 2.53
C SER A 22 -15.91 -2.43 2.55
N LEU A 23 -16.37 -2.76 3.74
CA LEU A 23 -17.34 -3.83 4.01
C LEU A 23 -18.80 -3.40 3.78
N GLN A 24 -19.04 -2.21 3.21
CA GLN A 24 -20.38 -1.67 2.99
C GLN A 24 -21.26 -2.58 2.13
N ASP A 25 -20.79 -2.96 0.93
CA ASP A 25 -21.59 -3.73 -0.02
C ASP A 25 -21.98 -5.10 0.51
N ILE A 26 -21.07 -5.80 1.21
CA ILE A 26 -21.36 -7.12 1.79
C ILE A 26 -22.29 -7.00 3.00
N SER A 27 -22.15 -5.94 3.79
CA SER A 27 -23.08 -5.62 4.88
C SER A 27 -24.50 -5.36 4.35
N GLU A 28 -24.65 -4.56 3.29
CA GLU A 28 -25.94 -4.33 2.63
C GLU A 28 -26.52 -5.62 2.05
N PHE A 29 -25.67 -6.50 1.51
CA PHE A 29 -26.09 -7.83 1.06
C PHE A 29 -26.70 -8.65 2.18
N PHE A 30 -26.05 -8.71 3.34
CA PHE A 30 -26.55 -9.45 4.49
C PHE A 30 -27.91 -8.94 4.98
N ASN A 31 -28.10 -7.62 4.95
CA ASN A 31 -29.37 -7.01 5.36
C ASN A 31 -30.53 -7.26 4.38
N THR A 32 -30.23 -7.60 3.13
CA THR A 32 -31.22 -7.80 2.06
C THR A 32 -31.57 -9.26 1.81
N HIS A 33 -30.88 -10.21 2.43
CA HIS A 33 -31.07 -11.64 2.21
C HIS A 33 -31.31 -12.40 3.52
N SER A 34 -32.01 -13.52 3.45
CA SER A 34 -32.31 -14.32 4.65
C SER A 34 -31.05 -15.05 5.17
N PRO A 35 -30.95 -15.30 6.48
CA PRO A 35 -29.88 -16.10 7.06
C PRO A 35 -29.69 -17.49 6.42
N SER A 36 -30.80 -18.15 6.06
CA SER A 36 -30.75 -19.47 5.41
C SER A 36 -30.16 -19.39 4.01
N PHE A 37 -30.48 -18.34 3.26
CA PHE A 37 -29.88 -18.09 1.96
C PHE A 37 -28.37 -17.85 2.11
N ILE A 38 -27.97 -16.93 2.98
CA ILE A 38 -26.55 -16.59 3.20
C ILE A 38 -25.72 -17.83 3.54
N LYS A 39 -26.18 -18.66 4.50
CA LYS A 39 -25.51 -19.90 4.90
C LYS A 39 -25.35 -20.91 3.77
N LYS A 40 -26.35 -21.04 2.88
CA LYS A 40 -26.28 -21.94 1.72
C LYS A 40 -25.34 -21.40 0.64
N SER A 41 -25.24 -20.08 0.53
CA SER A 41 -24.62 -19.39 -0.60
C SER A 41 -23.12 -19.26 -0.49
N PHE A 42 -22.59 -19.21 0.73
CA PHE A 42 -21.18 -18.91 0.97
C PHE A 42 -20.48 -20.05 1.71
N LYS A 43 -19.32 -20.44 1.17
CA LYS A 43 -18.39 -21.39 1.78
C LYS A 43 -17.55 -20.71 2.85
N LYS A 44 -17.04 -19.52 2.55
CA LYS A 44 -16.03 -18.82 3.35
C LYS A 44 -15.91 -17.35 2.94
N PHE A 45 -15.55 -16.50 3.91
CA PHE A 45 -15.16 -15.12 3.69
C PHE A 45 -13.66 -14.94 3.94
N VAL A 46 -12.99 -14.16 3.10
CA VAL A 46 -11.58 -13.84 3.28
C VAL A 46 -11.43 -12.33 3.13
N SER A 47 -10.94 -11.67 4.17
CA SER A 47 -10.88 -10.21 4.23
C SER A 47 -9.47 -9.69 4.50
N GLN A 48 -9.09 -8.61 3.83
CA GLN A 48 -8.03 -7.71 4.28
C GLN A 48 -8.61 -6.93 5.47
N GLY A 49 -7.97 -7.00 6.64
CA GLY A 49 -8.49 -6.38 7.86
C GLY A 49 -8.21 -7.21 9.10
N ARG A 50 -8.92 -6.93 10.20
CA ARG A 50 -8.75 -7.71 11.44
C ARG A 50 -9.99 -7.61 12.33
N TYR A 51 -10.35 -8.72 12.97
CA TYR A 51 -11.23 -8.74 14.12
C TYR A 51 -10.58 -9.49 15.29
N THR A 52 -11.08 -9.28 16.51
CA THR A 52 -10.79 -10.12 17.67
C THR A 52 -11.86 -11.19 17.81
N VAL A 53 -11.45 -12.41 18.14
CA VAL A 53 -12.36 -13.55 18.35
C VAL A 53 -12.51 -13.77 19.86
N THR A 54 -13.74 -13.68 20.36
CA THR A 54 -14.08 -14.04 21.75
C THR A 54 -15.00 -15.24 21.73
N VAL A 55 -14.59 -16.35 22.37
CA VAL A 55 -15.38 -17.57 22.47
C VAL A 55 -15.94 -17.68 23.88
N THR A 56 -17.26 -17.68 24.01
CA THR A 56 -17.92 -17.93 25.30
C THR A 56 -17.96 -19.43 25.55
N GLN A 57 -17.49 -19.87 26.72
CA GLN A 57 -17.57 -21.29 27.10
C GLN A 57 -19.03 -21.72 27.38
N PRO A 58 -19.32 -23.03 27.38
CA PRO A 58 -20.68 -23.57 27.57
C PRO A 58 -21.41 -23.00 28.81
N PRO A 59 -22.76 -22.96 28.81
CA PRO A 59 -23.68 -23.77 28.00
C PRO A 59 -24.00 -23.23 26.59
N GLU A 60 -23.75 -21.95 26.32
CA GLU A 60 -23.99 -21.33 25.02
C GLU A 60 -22.66 -20.97 24.37
N SER A 61 -22.12 -21.88 23.57
CA SER A 61 -20.91 -21.62 22.79
C SER A 61 -21.24 -20.63 21.67
N SER A 62 -21.12 -19.34 21.96
CA SER A 62 -21.20 -18.26 20.99
C SER A 62 -19.82 -17.74 20.64
N VAL A 63 -19.64 -17.34 19.38
CA VAL A 63 -18.44 -16.64 18.91
C VAL A 63 -18.81 -15.19 18.65
N LYS A 64 -18.12 -14.28 19.33
CA LYS A 64 -18.22 -12.84 19.09
C LYS A 64 -17.00 -12.37 18.32
N LEU A 65 -17.23 -11.66 17.24
CA LEU A 65 -16.21 -11.05 16.40
C LEU A 65 -16.30 -9.54 16.54
N ASP A 66 -15.24 -8.90 17.06
CA ASP A 66 -15.18 -7.44 17.19
C ASP A 66 -14.16 -6.87 16.19
N PRO A 67 -14.58 -6.02 15.23
CA PRO A 67 -13.68 -5.48 14.21
C PRO A 67 -12.68 -4.50 14.82
N VAL A 68 -11.44 -4.50 14.31
CA VAL A 68 -10.36 -3.64 14.81
C VAL A 68 -10.34 -2.34 14.00
N MET A 69 -11.00 -1.31 14.54
CA MET A 69 -11.16 0.02 13.90
C MET A 69 -9.86 0.76 13.56
N GLY A 70 -8.69 0.24 13.92
CA GLY A 70 -7.40 0.74 13.46
C GLY A 70 -6.99 0.24 12.06
N MET A 71 -7.77 -0.66 11.44
CA MET A 71 -7.56 -1.14 10.07
C MET A 71 -8.32 -0.26 9.08
N ALA A 72 -7.72 0.00 7.91
CA ALA A 72 -8.26 0.94 6.94
C ALA A 72 -9.67 0.55 6.46
N ASP A 73 -9.86 -0.70 6.06
CA ASP A 73 -11.14 -1.20 5.54
C ASP A 73 -12.26 -1.19 6.61
N ASP A 74 -11.92 -1.54 7.85
CA ASP A 74 -12.85 -1.50 8.99
C ASP A 74 -13.25 -0.06 9.36
N ASN A 75 -12.29 0.86 9.29
CA ASN A 75 -12.48 2.27 9.64
C ASN A 75 -13.23 3.06 8.55
N PHE A 76 -13.19 2.61 7.29
CA PHE A 76 -13.87 3.30 6.19
C PHE A 76 -15.39 3.36 6.40
N HIS A 77 -15.97 2.28 6.95
CA HIS A 77 -17.40 2.24 7.29
C HIS A 77 -17.65 1.41 8.57
N PRO A 78 -17.43 1.97 9.77
CA PRO A 78 -17.43 1.23 11.04
C PRO A 78 -18.70 0.42 11.33
N THR A 79 -19.87 0.98 10.97
CA THR A 79 -21.16 0.29 11.14
C THR A 79 -21.29 -0.93 10.23
N ALA A 80 -20.75 -0.86 9.01
CA ALA A 80 -20.79 -1.97 8.06
C ALA A 80 -19.80 -3.06 8.48
N ALA A 81 -18.61 -2.67 8.96
CA ALA A 81 -17.64 -3.60 9.51
C ALA A 81 -18.22 -4.37 10.72
N ARG A 82 -18.94 -3.68 11.62
CA ARG A 82 -19.64 -4.30 12.74
C ARG A 82 -20.74 -5.23 12.28
N ASN A 83 -21.60 -4.80 11.35
CA ASN A 83 -22.66 -5.65 10.82
C ASN A 83 -22.10 -6.91 10.12
N TYR A 84 -21.01 -6.76 9.38
CA TYR A 84 -20.29 -7.88 8.76
C TYR A 84 -19.80 -8.87 9.82
N THR A 85 -19.06 -8.42 10.82
CA THR A 85 -18.52 -9.31 11.87
C THR A 85 -19.61 -9.94 12.73
N ASP A 86 -20.67 -9.20 13.07
CA ASP A 86 -21.81 -9.70 13.82
C ASP A 86 -22.52 -10.80 13.01
N THR A 87 -22.78 -10.56 11.72
CA THR A 87 -23.40 -11.56 10.83
C THR A 87 -22.54 -12.82 10.70
N LEU A 88 -21.21 -12.68 10.58
CA LEU A 88 -20.32 -13.82 10.52
C LEU A 88 -20.39 -14.67 11.80
N GLY A 89 -20.38 -14.04 12.97
CA GLY A 89 -20.48 -14.73 14.26
C GLY A 89 -21.85 -15.38 14.48
N ASP A 90 -22.93 -14.62 14.27
CA ASP A 90 -24.31 -15.08 14.47
C ASP A 90 -24.68 -16.24 13.55
N LEU A 91 -24.19 -16.22 12.31
CA LEU A 91 -24.44 -17.27 11.35
C LEU A 91 -23.37 -18.36 11.38
N ASN A 92 -22.30 -18.19 12.17
CA ASN A 92 -21.14 -19.09 12.22
C ASN A 92 -20.68 -19.38 10.77
N LEU A 93 -20.31 -18.31 10.06
CA LEU A 93 -19.83 -18.36 8.68
C LEU A 93 -18.30 -18.38 8.68
N PRO A 94 -17.65 -19.38 8.06
CA PRO A 94 -16.20 -19.46 8.06
C PRO A 94 -15.55 -18.19 7.51
N SER A 95 -14.55 -17.66 8.20
CA SER A 95 -13.86 -16.44 7.80
C SER A 95 -12.38 -16.43 8.12
N ASP A 96 -11.59 -15.81 7.25
CA ASP A 96 -10.17 -15.51 7.47
C ASP A 96 -9.97 -13.99 7.40
N ALA A 97 -9.40 -13.40 8.44
CA ALA A 97 -8.93 -12.02 8.41
C ALA A 97 -7.40 -11.95 8.28
N TRP A 98 -6.94 -11.23 7.27
CA TRP A 98 -5.51 -11.02 6.98
C TRP A 98 -5.11 -9.59 7.34
N SER A 99 -4.31 -9.47 8.39
CA SER A 99 -3.90 -8.18 8.91
C SER A 99 -2.68 -7.60 8.17
N ARG A 100 -2.40 -6.32 8.45
CA ARG A 100 -1.18 -5.64 8.00
C ARG A 100 0.12 -6.32 8.43
N GLU A 101 0.14 -7.05 9.54
CA GLU A 101 1.36 -7.69 10.06
C GLU A 101 1.74 -8.93 9.25
N ALA A 102 0.75 -9.71 8.77
CA ALA A 102 0.99 -10.79 7.82
C ALA A 102 1.59 -10.26 6.50
N ALA A 103 1.05 -9.14 6.00
CA ALA A 103 1.56 -8.51 4.79
C ALA A 103 2.98 -7.94 4.96
N LYS A 104 3.30 -7.37 6.13
CA LYS A 104 4.67 -6.93 6.46
C LYS A 104 5.66 -8.10 6.53
N ALA A 105 5.23 -9.26 6.99
CA ALA A 105 6.08 -10.46 7.01
C ALA A 105 6.37 -10.97 5.58
N ALA A 106 5.45 -10.75 4.64
CA ALA A 106 5.53 -11.14 3.23
C ALA A 106 5.97 -10.02 2.28
N ARG A 107 6.91 -9.18 2.73
CA ARG A 107 7.43 -8.06 1.92
C ARG A 107 8.12 -8.56 0.66
N LEU A 108 7.90 -7.83 -0.43
CA LEU A 108 8.52 -8.04 -1.73
C LEU A 108 9.69 -7.10 -1.93
N ASP A 109 10.70 -7.54 -2.69
CA ASP A 109 11.82 -6.69 -3.06
C ASP A 109 11.38 -5.62 -4.07
N GLY A 110 11.64 -4.37 -3.72
CA GLY A 110 11.28 -3.21 -4.49
C GLY A 110 12.00 -3.16 -5.84
N SER A 111 13.16 -3.80 -5.99
CA SER A 111 13.85 -3.93 -7.29
C SER A 111 12.98 -4.55 -8.39
N GLU A 112 11.92 -5.29 -8.02
CA GLU A 112 11.00 -5.94 -8.95
C GLU A 112 9.77 -5.09 -9.27
N PHE A 113 9.46 -4.11 -8.40
CA PHE A 113 8.26 -3.28 -8.48
C PHE A 113 8.65 -1.82 -8.64
N LYS A 114 8.43 -1.29 -9.84
CA LYS A 114 8.82 0.06 -10.24
C LYS A 114 7.91 1.17 -9.68
N PHE A 115 7.63 1.13 -8.38
CA PHE A 115 6.85 2.12 -7.64
C PHE A 115 7.73 2.77 -6.58
N TYR A 116 8.40 3.86 -6.95
CA TYR A 116 9.34 4.53 -6.05
C TYR A 116 8.96 5.98 -5.84
N TRP A 117 8.72 6.35 -4.59
CA TRP A 117 8.70 7.75 -4.17
C TRP A 117 10.08 8.08 -3.60
N ASP A 118 10.63 9.24 -3.96
CA ASP A 118 11.92 9.70 -3.45
C ASP A 118 11.72 10.44 -2.12
N PRO A 119 12.03 9.81 -0.97
CA PRO A 119 11.85 10.42 0.35
C PRO A 119 12.97 11.42 0.69
N LEU A 120 14.03 11.48 -0.12
CA LEU A 120 15.23 12.25 0.14
C LEU A 120 15.09 13.70 -0.32
N HIS A 121 14.10 13.95 -1.17
CA HIS A 121 13.75 15.28 -1.63
C HIS A 121 12.43 15.69 -0.98
N ASP A 122 12.51 16.74 -0.15
CA ASP A 122 11.44 17.50 0.52
C ASP A 122 10.18 16.68 0.85
N PRO A 123 9.98 16.26 2.11
CA PRO A 123 8.96 15.27 2.44
C PRO A 123 7.58 15.77 1.99
N TYR A 124 6.92 14.96 1.14
CA TYR A 124 5.56 15.20 0.66
C TYR A 124 4.58 15.47 1.81
N MET A 125 4.85 14.88 2.98
CA MET A 125 4.23 15.23 4.27
C MET A 125 5.29 15.17 5.38
N GLU A 126 5.28 16.10 6.34
CA GLU A 126 6.32 16.22 7.39
C GLU A 126 6.60 14.91 8.15
N GLN A 127 5.56 14.10 8.38
CA GLN A 127 5.65 12.81 9.08
C GLN A 127 6.25 11.68 8.23
N LEU A 128 6.33 11.83 6.91
CA LEU A 128 6.92 10.87 5.98
C LEU A 128 8.38 11.23 5.72
N ASN A 129 9.16 11.46 6.77
CA ASN A 129 10.55 11.85 6.66
C ASN A 129 11.50 10.65 6.39
N LEU A 130 12.80 10.92 6.29
CA LEU A 130 13.83 9.91 6.08
C LEU A 130 13.76 8.79 7.14
N GLU A 131 13.63 9.13 8.43
CA GLU A 131 13.52 8.15 9.50
C GLU A 131 12.33 7.20 9.28
N TRP A 132 11.15 7.74 8.93
CA TRP A 132 9.98 6.94 8.60
C TRP A 132 10.26 6.02 7.42
N TYR A 133 10.91 6.52 6.38
CA TYR A 133 11.21 5.75 5.17
C TYR A 133 12.17 4.59 5.48
N LEU A 134 13.27 4.85 6.20
CA LEU A 134 14.24 3.83 6.58
C LEU A 134 13.58 2.72 7.41
N LYS A 135 12.70 3.08 8.36
CA LYS A 135 11.95 2.10 9.20
C LYS A 135 10.91 1.32 8.41
N THR A 136 10.17 1.98 7.53
CA THR A 136 8.95 1.41 6.93
C THR A 136 9.24 0.74 5.59
N ARG A 137 10.06 1.39 4.76
CA ARG A 137 10.35 0.98 3.38
C ARG A 137 11.64 0.18 3.29
N LEU A 138 12.66 0.48 4.08
CA LEU A 138 13.89 -0.33 4.12
C LEU A 138 13.89 -1.38 5.25
N VAL A 139 12.98 -1.26 6.22
CA VAL A 139 12.87 -2.17 7.37
C VAL A 139 14.17 -2.22 8.18
N LEU A 140 14.84 -1.08 8.29
CA LEU A 140 16.06 -0.95 9.10
C LEU A 140 15.70 -0.73 10.56
N GLU A 141 16.35 -1.49 11.44
CA GLU A 141 16.21 -1.31 12.87
C GLU A 141 16.86 0.02 13.31
N PRO A 142 16.22 0.79 14.22
CA PRO A 142 16.70 2.12 14.59
C PRO A 142 18.11 2.13 15.21
N ASP A 143 18.50 1.03 15.83
CA ASP A 143 19.81 0.84 16.48
C ASP A 143 20.86 0.20 15.55
N SER A 144 20.50 -0.09 14.30
CA SER A 144 21.45 -0.65 13.34
C SER A 144 22.47 0.40 12.87
N GLY A 145 23.70 -0.06 12.61
CA GLY A 145 24.75 0.79 12.04
C GLY A 145 24.37 1.33 10.65
N GLU A 146 23.57 0.59 9.88
CA GLU A 146 23.07 1.02 8.58
C GLU A 146 22.04 2.14 8.69
N PHE A 147 21.10 2.05 9.63
CA PHE A 147 20.15 3.14 9.93
C PHE A 147 20.90 4.41 10.32
N SER A 148 21.85 4.30 11.25
CA SER A 148 22.67 5.43 11.69
C SER A 148 23.50 6.02 10.55
N ARG A 149 24.07 5.19 9.67
CA ARG A 149 24.82 5.64 8.49
C ARG A 149 23.93 6.46 7.56
N PHE A 150 22.74 5.95 7.22
CA PHE A 150 21.83 6.64 6.30
C PHE A 150 21.19 7.89 6.89
N MET A 151 20.94 7.95 8.20
CA MET A 151 20.49 9.18 8.85
C MET A 151 21.53 10.31 8.78
N ASN A 152 22.82 9.98 8.85
CA ASN A 152 23.91 10.97 8.79
C ASN A 152 24.35 11.30 7.36
N THR A 153 24.27 10.32 6.47
CA THR A 153 24.65 10.46 5.07
C THR A 153 23.60 9.74 4.24
N PRO A 154 22.50 10.44 3.89
CA PRO A 154 21.43 9.85 3.11
C PRO A 154 22.00 9.29 1.79
N PRO A 155 21.76 8.01 1.49
CA PRO A 155 22.20 7.39 0.23
C PRO A 155 21.47 8.05 -0.94
N ASP A 156 22.01 7.96 -2.16
CA ASP A 156 21.25 8.42 -3.33
C ASP A 156 20.03 7.53 -3.62
N PHE A 157 19.09 8.06 -4.41
CA PHE A 157 17.85 7.36 -4.73
C PHE A 157 18.09 6.01 -5.46
N LYS A 158 19.07 5.97 -6.36
CA LYS A 158 19.45 4.75 -7.09
C LYS A 158 19.92 3.63 -6.16
N THR A 159 20.56 4.00 -5.06
CA THR A 159 21.05 3.07 -4.05
C THR A 159 19.92 2.51 -3.19
N ILE A 160 18.92 3.32 -2.81
CA ILE A 160 17.82 2.86 -1.94
C ILE A 160 16.73 2.07 -2.67
N VAL A 161 16.56 2.32 -3.97
CA VAL A 161 15.50 1.70 -4.77
C VAL A 161 15.56 0.17 -4.70
N PRO A 162 16.72 -0.48 -4.92
CA PRO A 162 16.84 -1.94 -4.80
C PRO A 162 16.64 -2.48 -3.38
N MET A 163 16.85 -1.64 -2.36
CA MET A 163 16.71 -2.02 -0.95
C MET A 163 15.26 -1.89 -0.45
N THR A 164 14.42 -1.16 -1.20
CA THR A 164 13.03 -0.90 -0.83
C THR A 164 12.26 -2.19 -0.71
N LYS A 165 11.34 -2.24 0.26
CA LYS A 165 10.39 -3.33 0.45
C LYS A 165 8.98 -2.84 0.15
N VAL A 166 8.24 -3.66 -0.58
CA VAL A 166 6.84 -3.39 -0.95
C VAL A 166 5.94 -4.35 -0.21
N ILE A 167 4.78 -3.87 0.23
CA ILE A 167 3.79 -4.65 0.96
C ILE A 167 2.55 -4.80 0.08
N ALA A 168 2.10 -6.04 -0.13
CA ALA A 168 0.91 -6.37 -0.90
C ALA A 168 -0.22 -6.82 0.04
N TYR A 169 -0.90 -5.87 0.70
CA TYR A 169 -1.96 -6.16 1.68
C TYR A 169 -3.07 -7.04 1.12
N ASP A 170 -3.64 -6.64 -0.02
CA ASP A 170 -4.74 -7.37 -0.66
C ASP A 170 -4.27 -8.73 -1.21
N GLY A 171 -2.99 -8.84 -1.56
CA GLY A 171 -2.37 -10.10 -1.98
C GLY A 171 -2.47 -11.17 -0.91
N CYS A 172 -2.31 -10.80 0.37
CA CYS A 172 -2.46 -11.74 1.50
C CYS A 172 -3.88 -12.30 1.58
N ALA A 173 -4.89 -11.42 1.54
CA ALA A 173 -6.28 -11.85 1.55
C ALA A 173 -6.60 -12.71 0.31
N ALA A 174 -6.11 -12.33 -0.87
CA ALA A 174 -6.27 -13.14 -2.07
C ALA A 174 -5.67 -14.54 -1.92
N MET A 175 -4.52 -14.67 -1.25
CA MET A 175 -3.93 -16.00 -0.96
C MET A 175 -4.81 -16.85 -0.06
N GLY A 176 -5.47 -16.26 0.94
CA GLY A 176 -6.42 -17.00 1.80
C GLY A 176 -7.60 -17.64 1.04
N THR A 177 -7.84 -17.26 -0.22
CA THR A 177 -8.89 -17.82 -1.08
C THR A 177 -8.48 -19.11 -1.80
N VAL A 178 -7.17 -19.38 -1.97
CA VAL A 178 -6.72 -20.53 -2.78
C VAL A 178 -6.99 -21.87 -2.11
N GLY A 179 -7.17 -21.87 -0.79
CA GLY A 179 -7.41 -23.07 -0.01
C GLY A 179 -6.23 -23.45 0.86
N ASP A 180 -6.55 -24.08 1.98
CA ASP A 180 -5.58 -24.49 3.00
C ASP A 180 -4.57 -25.54 2.49
N ASP A 181 -5.04 -26.44 1.62
CA ASP A 181 -4.23 -27.47 0.97
C ASP A 181 -3.15 -26.85 0.07
N ILE A 182 -3.51 -25.86 -0.74
CA ILE A 182 -2.56 -25.14 -1.59
C ILE A 182 -1.60 -24.32 -0.73
N MET A 183 -2.09 -23.60 0.28
CA MET A 183 -1.21 -22.82 1.17
C MET A 183 -0.18 -23.71 1.90
N ARG A 184 -0.58 -24.91 2.37
CA ARG A 184 0.37 -25.89 2.95
C ARG A 184 1.34 -26.43 1.92
N ALA A 185 0.87 -26.77 0.72
CA ALA A 185 1.74 -27.26 -0.36
C ALA A 185 2.80 -26.24 -0.77
N LEU A 186 2.50 -24.94 -0.65
CA LEU A 186 3.43 -23.83 -0.89
C LEU A 186 4.30 -23.48 0.32
N GLY A 187 4.14 -24.17 1.46
CA GLY A 187 4.85 -23.86 2.70
C GLY A 187 4.43 -22.54 3.35
N ILE A 188 3.32 -21.94 2.90
CA ILE A 188 2.80 -20.66 3.44
C ILE A 188 2.19 -20.87 4.82
N MET A 189 1.59 -22.02 5.05
CA MET A 189 0.84 -22.30 6.27
C MET A 189 1.34 -23.59 6.91
N ASP A 190 1.52 -23.56 8.22
CA ASP A 190 1.99 -24.70 9.01
C ASP A 190 0.96 -25.83 9.03
N GLU A 191 1.45 -27.06 9.25
CA GLU A 191 0.58 -28.22 9.51
C GLU A 191 -0.14 -28.07 10.85
N VAL A 192 0.52 -27.47 11.84
CA VAL A 192 0.00 -27.25 13.19
C VAL A 192 -0.27 -25.77 13.38
N LEU A 193 -1.55 -25.40 13.34
CA LEU A 193 -1.98 -24.03 13.58
C LEU A 193 -2.10 -23.72 15.07
N PRO A 194 -1.92 -22.45 15.49
CA PRO A 194 -2.26 -22.02 16.84
C PRO A 194 -3.69 -22.40 17.21
N ALA A 195 -3.95 -22.63 18.50
CA ALA A 195 -5.25 -23.11 18.99
C ALA A 195 -6.43 -22.30 18.42
N TYR A 196 -6.29 -20.97 18.34
CA TYR A 196 -7.32 -20.04 17.85
C TYR A 196 -7.53 -20.04 16.32
N ASN A 197 -6.66 -20.70 15.54
CA ASN A 197 -6.73 -20.82 14.09
C ASN A 197 -6.95 -22.28 13.62
N THR A 198 -7.22 -23.22 14.53
CA THR A 198 -7.48 -24.62 14.16
C THR A 198 -8.79 -24.77 13.38
N ALA A 199 -8.98 -25.88 12.66
CA ALA A 199 -10.22 -26.18 11.92
C ALA A 199 -11.49 -26.23 12.80
N ALA A 200 -11.32 -26.36 14.12
CA ALA A 200 -12.43 -26.26 15.08
C ALA A 200 -12.95 -24.81 15.22
N HIS A 201 -12.13 -23.81 14.89
CA HIS A 201 -12.52 -22.41 14.82
C HIS A 201 -12.84 -22.03 13.38
N GLN A 202 -14.09 -21.64 13.14
CA GLN A 202 -14.52 -21.19 11.82
C GLN A 202 -13.95 -19.82 11.45
N HIS A 203 -13.49 -19.04 12.43
CA HIS A 203 -12.96 -17.70 12.26
C HIS A 203 -11.48 -17.67 12.60
N ARG A 204 -10.64 -17.38 11.60
CA ARG A 204 -9.19 -17.34 11.73
C ARG A 204 -8.67 -15.92 11.54
N VAL A 205 -7.55 -15.61 12.18
CA VAL A 205 -6.88 -14.31 12.09
C VAL A 205 -5.39 -14.55 11.83
N PHE A 206 -4.89 -14.00 10.74
CA PHE A 206 -3.48 -14.08 10.35
C PHE A 206 -2.80 -12.72 10.56
N GLY A 207 -1.64 -12.73 11.21
CA GLY A 207 -0.93 -11.51 11.62
C GLY A 207 -1.56 -10.81 12.83
N VAL A 208 -1.82 -11.53 13.92
CA VAL A 208 -2.31 -10.92 15.18
C VAL A 208 -1.29 -9.89 15.69
N SER A 209 -0.01 -10.19 15.55
CA SER A 209 1.10 -9.28 15.81
C SER A 209 2.28 -9.58 14.90
N LYS A 210 3.38 -8.84 15.02
CA LYS A 210 4.64 -9.15 14.32
C LYS A 210 5.25 -10.50 14.76
N ASP A 211 4.97 -10.93 15.99
CA ASP A 211 5.52 -12.14 16.60
C ASP A 211 4.52 -13.31 16.56
N ASP A 212 3.29 -13.04 16.10
CA ASP A 212 2.22 -14.01 15.97
C ASP A 212 1.49 -13.83 14.64
N LEU A 213 1.98 -14.56 13.63
CA LEU A 213 1.44 -14.54 12.28
C LEU A 213 0.25 -15.48 12.09
N GLY A 214 -0.14 -16.24 13.12
CA GLY A 214 -1.28 -17.16 13.04
C GLY A 214 -0.97 -18.47 12.30
N GLY A 215 0.29 -18.92 12.32
CA GLY A 215 0.75 -20.14 11.62
C GLY A 215 1.07 -19.94 10.14
N VAL A 216 1.33 -18.68 9.74
CA VAL A 216 1.77 -18.33 8.39
C VAL A 216 3.27 -18.05 8.39
N ASP A 217 3.97 -18.65 7.43
CA ASP A 217 5.35 -18.31 7.12
C ASP A 217 5.40 -17.14 6.14
N GLY A 218 5.84 -15.98 6.63
CA GLY A 218 5.88 -14.74 5.84
C GLY A 218 6.82 -14.83 4.63
N LEU A 219 7.93 -15.56 4.74
CA LEU A 219 8.90 -15.70 3.65
C LEU A 219 8.32 -16.51 2.49
N SER A 220 7.69 -17.65 2.78
CA SER A 220 7.02 -18.50 1.78
C SER A 220 5.83 -17.77 1.15
N LEU A 221 5.09 -16.98 1.94
CA LEU A 221 4.02 -16.12 1.40
C LEU A 221 4.56 -15.09 0.40
N GLY A 222 5.66 -14.41 0.74
CA GLY A 222 6.32 -13.46 -0.18
C GLY A 222 6.84 -14.14 -1.45
N ALA A 223 7.44 -15.32 -1.31
CA ALA A 223 7.88 -16.12 -2.45
C ALA A 223 6.70 -16.54 -3.36
N ALA A 224 5.58 -16.95 -2.78
CA ALA A 224 4.37 -17.29 -3.52
C ALA A 224 3.80 -16.10 -4.29
N PHE A 225 3.74 -14.91 -3.68
CA PHE A 225 3.34 -13.68 -4.39
C PHE A 225 4.22 -13.42 -5.60
N LYS A 226 5.55 -13.50 -5.43
CA LYS A 226 6.49 -13.30 -6.53
C LYS A 226 6.22 -14.27 -7.67
N VAL A 227 6.03 -15.56 -7.36
CA VAL A 227 5.71 -16.58 -8.38
C VAL A 227 4.40 -16.26 -9.09
N PHE A 228 3.34 -15.92 -8.35
CA PHE A 228 2.04 -15.64 -8.97
C PHE A 228 2.04 -14.35 -9.79
N PHE A 229 2.68 -13.29 -9.32
CA PHE A 229 2.77 -12.03 -10.08
C PHE A 229 3.60 -12.20 -11.35
N LEU A 230 4.83 -12.72 -11.24
CA LEU A 230 5.69 -12.91 -12.40
C LEU A 230 5.11 -13.94 -13.36
N GLY A 231 4.53 -15.03 -12.85
CA GLY A 231 3.86 -16.05 -13.65
C GLY A 231 2.64 -15.50 -14.40
N SER A 232 1.81 -14.69 -13.75
CA SER A 232 0.64 -14.06 -14.39
C SER A 232 1.03 -13.05 -15.45
N LEU A 233 2.06 -12.23 -15.18
CA LEU A 233 2.63 -11.31 -16.17
C LEU A 233 3.20 -12.07 -17.37
N LEU A 234 3.95 -13.15 -17.14
CA LEU A 234 4.49 -13.96 -18.22
C LEU A 234 3.38 -14.63 -19.05
N ALA A 235 2.34 -15.16 -18.39
CA ALA A 235 1.21 -15.80 -19.06
C ALA A 235 0.41 -14.82 -19.93
N THR A 236 0.35 -13.55 -19.52
CA THR A 236 -0.39 -12.50 -20.24
C THR A 236 0.47 -11.67 -21.19
N HIS A 237 1.80 -11.75 -21.09
CA HIS A 237 2.77 -10.94 -21.84
C HIS A 237 2.51 -10.94 -23.35
N LYS A 238 2.37 -12.12 -23.97
CA LYS A 238 2.14 -12.22 -25.41
C LYS A 238 0.85 -11.54 -25.86
N TYR A 239 -0.21 -11.67 -25.05
CA TYR A 239 -1.49 -11.05 -25.35
C TYR A 239 -1.43 -9.54 -25.14
N ALA A 240 -0.81 -9.07 -24.05
CA ALA A 240 -0.59 -7.66 -23.79
C ALA A 240 0.20 -7.00 -24.94
N GLU A 241 1.32 -7.59 -25.38
CA GLU A 241 2.12 -7.12 -26.52
C GLU A 241 1.32 -7.08 -27.83
N SER A 242 0.33 -7.96 -28.00
CA SER A 242 -0.51 -7.96 -29.20
C SER A 242 -1.53 -6.81 -29.24
N ILE A 243 -1.96 -6.32 -28.07
CA ILE A 243 -2.91 -5.20 -27.95
C ILE A 243 -2.16 -3.87 -27.92
N ILE A 244 -1.12 -3.79 -27.07
CA ILE A 244 -0.32 -2.60 -26.84
C ILE A 244 1.15 -3.04 -26.96
N PRO A 245 1.72 -3.05 -28.17
CA PRO A 245 3.13 -3.39 -28.34
C PRO A 245 3.99 -2.44 -27.51
N ALA A 246 4.98 -2.94 -26.77
CA ALA A 246 5.84 -2.07 -25.95
C ALA A 246 6.48 -0.94 -26.78
N ARG A 247 6.85 -1.23 -28.03
CA ARG A 247 7.38 -0.24 -28.99
C ARG A 247 6.41 0.88 -29.37
N ALA A 248 5.11 0.67 -29.16
CA ALA A 248 4.06 1.64 -29.45
C ALA A 248 3.74 2.54 -28.25
N VAL A 249 4.12 2.13 -27.04
CA VAL A 249 4.01 2.96 -25.83
C VAL A 249 5.06 4.07 -25.92
N ARG A 250 4.63 5.25 -26.36
CA ARG A 250 5.43 6.46 -26.23
C ARG A 250 5.11 7.08 -24.89
N TYR A 251 6.08 7.08 -23.99
CA TYR A 251 6.01 7.95 -22.82
C TYR A 251 6.25 9.37 -23.32
N GLU A 252 5.18 10.16 -23.42
CA GLU A 252 5.32 11.61 -23.52
C GLU A 252 5.80 12.09 -22.15
N VAL A 253 7.10 11.97 -21.91
CA VAL A 253 7.72 12.71 -20.82
C VAL A 253 7.65 14.15 -21.29
N SER A 254 6.66 14.87 -20.77
CA SER A 254 6.61 16.31 -20.94
C SER A 254 8.00 16.84 -20.60
N THR A 255 8.72 17.27 -21.63
CA THR A 255 10.04 17.89 -21.50
C THR A 255 9.82 19.28 -20.95
N TYR A 256 9.37 19.34 -19.70
CA TYR A 256 9.73 20.47 -18.88
C TYR A 256 11.26 20.42 -18.86
N PRO A 257 11.98 21.46 -19.34
CA PRO A 257 13.39 21.59 -19.08
C PRO A 257 13.53 21.86 -17.57
N VAL A 258 13.35 20.82 -16.76
CA VAL A 258 13.71 20.81 -15.36
C VAL A 258 15.20 20.65 -15.38
N ASP A 259 15.88 21.78 -15.41
CA ASP A 259 17.31 21.83 -15.16
C ASP A 259 17.52 21.38 -13.70
N LEU A 260 18.03 20.16 -13.52
CA LEU A 260 18.22 19.58 -12.19
C LEU A 260 19.22 20.38 -11.37
N ASP A 261 20.25 20.95 -12.01
CA ASP A 261 21.22 21.83 -11.33
C ASP A 261 20.53 23.10 -10.83
N LEU A 262 19.60 23.63 -11.62
CA LEU A 262 18.74 24.76 -11.24
C LEU A 262 17.82 24.42 -10.07
N PHE A 263 17.20 23.25 -10.07
CA PHE A 263 16.37 22.75 -8.98
C PHE A 263 17.20 22.58 -7.70
N TYR A 264 18.38 21.94 -7.79
CA TYR A 264 19.28 21.78 -6.66
C TYR A 264 19.79 23.12 -6.11
N ALA A 265 20.05 24.09 -6.99
CA ALA A 265 20.44 25.45 -6.59
C ALA A 265 19.32 26.22 -5.85
N GLN A 266 18.04 25.81 -5.99
CA GLN A 266 16.90 26.38 -5.28
C GLN A 266 16.71 25.81 -3.87
N LEU A 267 17.09 24.54 -3.64
CA LEU A 267 16.86 23.84 -2.36
C LEU A 267 17.30 24.63 -1.11
N PRO A 268 18.49 25.30 -1.08
CA PRO A 268 18.91 26.07 0.08
C PRO A 268 17.98 27.26 0.43
N TYR A 269 17.17 27.72 -0.52
CA TYR A 269 16.25 28.86 -0.36
C TYR A 269 14.82 28.41 -0.04
N LEU A 270 14.46 27.15 -0.32
CA LEU A 270 13.12 26.62 -0.04
C LEU A 270 12.86 26.47 1.47
N ALA A 271 13.81 25.94 2.24
CA ALA A 271 13.63 25.78 3.68
C ALA A 271 13.43 27.10 4.44
N PRO A 272 14.25 28.16 4.21
CA PRO A 272 14.00 29.47 4.81
C PRO A 272 12.67 30.10 4.36
N TRP A 273 12.26 29.88 3.11
CA TRP A 273 10.99 30.37 2.59
C TRP A 273 9.79 29.71 3.28
N LYS A 274 9.81 28.38 3.40
CA LYS A 274 8.78 27.62 4.14
C LYS A 274 8.71 28.05 5.60
N ALA A 275 9.86 28.24 6.26
CA ALA A 275 9.91 28.70 7.64
C ALA A 275 9.26 30.09 7.82
N LEU A 276 9.45 31.00 6.86
CA LEU A 276 8.79 32.32 6.87
C LEU A 276 7.27 32.21 6.65
N LYS A 277 6.80 31.31 5.77
CA LYS A 277 5.36 31.05 5.59
C LYS A 277 4.73 30.45 6.84
N ALA A 278 5.33 29.42 7.43
CA ALA A 278 4.85 28.82 8.68
C ALA A 278 4.83 29.84 9.84
N LYS A 279 5.85 30.71 9.93
CA LYS A 279 5.88 31.81 10.90
C LYS A 279 4.75 32.81 10.66
N ALA A 280 4.46 33.17 9.40
CA ALA A 280 3.35 34.05 9.08
C ALA A 280 2.00 33.46 9.52
N GLU A 281 1.76 32.19 9.21
CA GLU A 281 0.54 31.47 9.61
C GLU A 281 0.37 31.44 11.13
N ALA A 282 1.44 31.12 11.87
CA ALA A 282 1.42 31.11 13.33
C ALA A 282 1.11 32.50 13.94
N LEU A 283 1.67 33.57 13.37
CA LEU A 283 1.40 34.95 13.80
C LEU A 283 -0.05 35.36 13.50
N GLY A 284 -0.58 34.95 12.35
CA GLY A 284 -1.98 35.16 11.99
C GLY A 284 -2.93 34.45 12.95
N ALA A 285 -2.64 33.19 13.29
CA ALA A 285 -3.40 32.42 14.28
C ALA A 285 -3.37 33.06 15.69
N ALA A 286 -2.28 33.75 16.03
CA ALA A 286 -2.14 34.48 17.28
C ALA A 286 -2.77 35.90 17.26
N GLY A 287 -3.33 36.34 16.13
CA GLY A 287 -3.90 37.67 15.97
C GLY A 287 -2.89 38.80 15.75
N ASP A 288 -1.60 38.50 15.57
CA ASP A 288 -0.57 39.48 15.25
C ASP A 288 -0.54 39.77 13.74
N VAL A 289 -1.48 40.61 13.31
CA VAL A 289 -1.65 41.00 11.89
C VAL A 289 -0.39 41.67 11.32
N TRP A 290 0.35 42.44 12.13
CA TRP A 290 1.55 43.12 11.67
C TRP A 290 2.74 42.17 11.53
N GLY A 291 2.92 41.27 12.50
CA GLY A 291 3.91 40.21 12.44
C GLY A 291 3.68 39.27 11.26
N GLN A 292 2.43 38.87 11.02
CA GLN A 292 2.04 38.06 9.88
C GLN A 292 2.45 38.74 8.56
N ARG A 293 2.01 39.98 8.32
CA ARG A 293 2.31 40.71 7.08
C ARG A 293 3.82 40.88 6.85
N LYS A 294 4.58 41.11 7.93
CA LYS A 294 6.04 41.22 7.85
C LYS A 294 6.67 39.89 7.41
N ALA A 295 6.27 38.77 8.02
CA ALA A 295 6.76 37.45 7.65
C ALA A 295 6.35 37.05 6.23
N GLU A 296 5.13 37.37 5.80
CA GLU A 296 4.68 37.19 4.42
C GLU A 296 5.53 38.00 3.43
N GLY A 297 5.77 39.28 3.73
CA GLY A 297 6.62 40.14 2.89
C GLY A 297 8.06 39.66 2.80
N GLU A 298 8.63 39.14 3.88
CA GLU A 298 9.95 38.50 3.87
C GLU A 298 9.97 37.22 3.04
N ALA A 299 8.92 36.38 3.14
CA ALA A 299 8.78 35.17 2.33
C ALA A 299 8.63 35.52 0.84
N ASP A 300 7.80 36.48 0.50
CA ASP A 300 7.54 36.89 -0.88
C ASP A 300 8.78 37.55 -1.50
N LYS A 301 9.53 38.34 -0.71
CA LYS A 301 10.82 38.88 -1.13
C LYS A 301 11.85 37.78 -1.39
N LEU A 302 11.96 36.79 -0.51
CA LEU A 302 12.85 35.64 -0.70
C LEU A 302 12.46 34.85 -1.95
N LYS A 303 11.16 34.61 -2.16
CA LYS A 303 10.65 33.95 -3.38
C LYS A 303 10.94 34.77 -4.62
N ALA A 304 10.71 36.08 -4.61
CA ALA A 304 10.98 36.95 -5.75
C ALA A 304 12.48 37.03 -6.08
N GLU A 305 13.34 37.30 -5.11
CA GLU A 305 14.76 37.61 -5.34
C GLU A 305 15.63 36.36 -5.51
N LYS A 306 15.30 35.27 -4.83
CA LYS A 306 16.15 34.06 -4.80
C LYS A 306 15.55 32.90 -5.57
N LEU A 307 14.23 32.69 -5.53
CA LEU A 307 13.59 31.58 -6.23
C LEU A 307 13.17 31.95 -7.65
N ASN A 308 12.56 33.11 -7.88
CA ASN A 308 12.01 33.49 -9.19
C ASN A 308 12.98 34.29 -10.06
N ALA A 309 13.82 35.17 -9.48
CA ALA A 309 14.71 36.04 -10.25
C ALA A 309 15.98 35.32 -10.73
N ARG A 310 16.44 34.30 -10.01
CA ARG A 310 17.65 33.53 -10.36
C ARG A 310 17.37 32.30 -11.20
N PHE A 311 16.12 31.85 -11.24
CA PHE A 311 15.77 30.58 -11.84
C PHE A 311 14.45 30.73 -12.62
N PRO A 312 14.37 30.34 -13.91
CA PRO A 312 13.08 30.26 -14.60
C PRO A 312 12.12 29.38 -13.78
N LYS A 313 10.81 29.62 -13.88
CA LYS A 313 9.76 28.90 -13.13
C LYS A 313 9.91 27.39 -13.31
N VAL A 314 10.66 26.75 -12.42
CA VAL A 314 10.65 25.30 -12.27
C VAL A 314 9.32 24.97 -11.61
N PRO A 315 8.60 23.93 -12.08
CA PRO A 315 7.43 23.45 -11.38
C PRO A 315 7.76 23.20 -9.90
N GLU A 316 6.91 23.65 -8.98
CA GLU A 316 7.09 23.40 -7.52
C GLU A 316 7.10 21.89 -7.18
N VAL A 317 6.76 21.04 -8.17
CA VAL A 317 6.79 19.58 -8.11
C VAL A 317 7.54 19.07 -9.33
N VAL A 318 8.65 18.36 -9.13
CA VAL A 318 9.31 17.62 -10.22
C VAL A 318 8.37 16.49 -10.67
N PRO A 319 8.03 16.41 -11.97
CA PRO A 319 7.25 15.29 -12.49
C PRO A 319 7.90 13.95 -12.09
N TYR A 320 7.08 13.05 -11.56
CA TYR A 320 7.48 11.72 -11.11
C TYR A 320 8.31 10.96 -12.16
N GLU A 321 7.97 11.17 -13.43
CA GLU A 321 8.55 10.55 -14.60
C GLU A 321 10.03 10.90 -14.81
N LEU A 322 10.47 12.10 -14.41
CA LEU A 322 11.87 12.52 -14.50
C LEU A 322 12.74 11.84 -13.43
N LEU A 323 12.26 11.78 -12.19
CA LEU A 323 12.91 11.03 -11.11
C LEU A 323 13.02 9.54 -11.46
N TYR A 324 11.99 9.01 -12.12
CA TYR A 324 11.98 7.65 -12.62
C TYR A 324 13.04 7.40 -13.70
N GLN A 325 13.18 8.28 -14.69
CA GLN A 325 14.22 8.15 -15.73
C GLN A 325 15.63 8.24 -15.17
N GLU A 326 15.86 9.15 -14.22
CA GLU A 326 17.14 9.28 -13.55
C GLU A 326 17.47 7.99 -12.79
N ALA A 327 16.55 7.49 -11.96
CA ALA A 327 16.71 6.27 -11.18
C ALA A 327 16.96 5.02 -12.03
N MET A 328 16.29 4.93 -13.18
CA MET A 328 16.45 3.85 -14.14
C MET A 328 17.75 3.94 -14.94
N GLY A 329 18.57 4.97 -14.70
CA GLY A 329 19.83 5.20 -15.39
C GLY A 329 19.56 5.39 -16.86
N GLY A 330 18.99 6.56 -17.22
CA GLY A 330 18.68 6.99 -18.58
C GLY A 330 19.34 6.11 -19.62
N SER A 331 18.57 5.17 -20.18
CA SER A 331 19.02 4.15 -21.14
C SER A 331 19.40 4.77 -22.49
N GLY A 332 20.01 5.96 -22.48
CA GLY A 332 20.43 6.73 -23.63
C GLY A 332 21.75 6.27 -24.23
N ASP A 333 22.32 5.14 -23.77
CA ASP A 333 23.50 4.54 -24.39
C ASP A 333 23.15 3.56 -25.54
N ASP A 334 21.87 3.33 -25.84
CA ASP A 334 21.50 2.70 -27.12
C ASP A 334 21.37 3.78 -28.21
N ASP A 335 22.55 4.14 -28.71
CA ASP A 335 22.89 4.96 -29.88
C ASP A 335 22.30 4.36 -31.19
N GLU A 336 21.00 4.10 -31.26
CA GLU A 336 20.33 3.88 -32.55
C GLU A 336 20.02 5.24 -33.17
N GLN A 337 20.97 5.71 -33.99
CA GLN A 337 20.75 6.75 -34.98
C GLN A 337 19.50 6.43 -35.80
N VAL A 338 18.36 7.00 -35.40
CA VAL A 338 17.20 7.15 -36.27
C VAL A 338 17.59 8.16 -37.33
N SER A 339 18.15 7.64 -38.43
CA SER A 339 18.37 8.35 -39.67
C SER A 339 17.12 9.17 -40.00
N GLN A 340 17.29 10.48 -40.09
CA GLN A 340 16.27 11.38 -40.61
C GLN A 340 15.92 10.96 -42.03
N VAL A 341 14.74 10.37 -42.22
CA VAL A 341 14.12 10.32 -43.54
C VAL A 341 13.47 11.68 -43.75
N SER A 342 14.16 12.52 -44.52
CA SER A 342 13.59 13.73 -45.10
C SER A 342 12.49 13.32 -46.08
N LEU A 343 11.28 13.87 -45.90
CA LEU A 343 10.28 13.97 -46.96
C LEU A 343 10.54 15.25 -47.76
#